data_AF-A0A2M8EJ36-F1
#
_entry.id   AF-A0A2M8EJ36-F1
#
_cell.length_a   1.000
_cell.length_b   1.000
_cell.length_c   1.000
_cell.angle_alpha   90.00
_cell.angle_beta   90.00
_cell.angle_gamma   90.00
#
_symmetry.space_group_name_H-M   'P 1'
#
loop_
_entity.id
_entity.type
_entity.pdbx_description
1 polymer ?
#
loop_
_entity_poly.entity_id
_entity_poly.type
_entity_poly.pdbx_seq_one_letter_code
_entity_poly.pdbx_strand_id
1 'polypeptide(L)' 'MSTITIDNQAYDLDTLSDDAKAQLQSLQFVDAELARLQAQTAVLQTARMAYSKALQAALPVLPAGDTMKFN' A
#
# COMPACT_ATOMS: atom_id res chain seq x y z
N MET A 1 -13.16 21.59 22.47
CA MET A 1 -13.35 20.13 22.63
C MET A 1 -13.27 19.48 21.26
N SER A 2 -12.05 19.36 20.76
CA SER A 2 -11.79 18.55 19.56
C SER A 2 -11.59 17.13 20.06
N THR A 3 -12.59 16.26 19.88
CA THR A 3 -12.48 14.86 20.35
C THR A 3 -11.80 14.01 19.29
N ILE A 4 -10.79 13.24 19.68
CA ILE A 4 -10.17 12.22 18.83
C ILE A 4 -10.51 10.83 19.34
N THR A 5 -10.60 9.88 18.44
CA THR A 5 -10.83 8.48 18.80
C THR A 5 -9.51 7.73 18.68
N ILE A 6 -8.98 7.22 19.79
CA ILE A 6 -7.82 6.33 19.83
C ILE A 6 -8.30 5.00 20.40
N ASP A 7 -8.02 3.89 19.72
CA ASP A 7 -8.38 2.53 20.17
C ASP A 7 -9.87 2.37 20.55
N ASN A 8 -10.78 2.91 19.72
CA ASN A 8 -12.23 2.94 19.96
C ASN A 8 -12.70 3.76 21.18
N GLN A 9 -11.83 4.53 21.80
CA GLN A 9 -12.19 5.41 22.91
C GLN A 9 -12.04 6.88 22.51
N ALA A 10 -13.08 7.66 22.77
CA ALA A 10 -13.08 9.09 22.51
C ALA A 10 -12.34 9.84 23.64
N TYR A 11 -11.31 10.57 23.27
CA TYR A 11 -10.54 11.44 24.15
C TYR A 11 -10.75 12.89 23.72
N ASP A 12 -10.97 13.78 24.68
CA ASP A 12 -10.94 15.21 24.40
C ASP A 12 -9.48 15.64 24.29
N LEU A 13 -9.08 16.19 23.14
CA LEU A 13 -7.73 16.69 22.91
C LEU A 13 -7.33 17.71 23.98
N ASP A 14 -8.28 18.50 24.49
CA ASP A 14 -8.02 19.52 25.50
C ASP A 14 -7.62 18.90 26.86
N THR A 15 -7.97 17.63 27.09
CA THR A 15 -7.68 16.87 28.32
C THR A 15 -6.40 16.03 28.25
N LEU A 16 -5.80 15.89 27.06
CA LEU A 16 -4.56 15.14 26.88
C LEU A 16 -3.35 15.95 27.36
N SER A 17 -2.34 15.24 27.88
CA SER A 17 -1.04 15.83 28.20
C SER A 17 -0.34 16.34 26.94
N ASP A 18 0.57 17.30 27.11
CA ASP A 18 1.35 17.84 26.00
C ASP A 18 2.20 16.75 25.32
N ASP A 19 2.73 15.80 26.09
CA ASP A 19 3.45 14.63 25.56
C ASP A 19 2.55 13.74 24.68
N ALA A 20 1.31 13.50 25.11
CA ALA A 20 0.35 12.71 24.33
C ALA A 20 -0.02 13.40 23.01
N LYS A 21 -0.18 14.73 23.04
CA LYS A 21 -0.43 15.54 21.83
C LYS A 21 0.76 15.49 20.87
N ALA A 22 1.98 15.58 21.38
CA ALA A 22 3.20 15.50 20.57
C ALA A 22 3.35 14.12 19.90
N GLN A 23 3.06 13.05 20.65
CA GLN A 23 3.10 11.70 20.10
C GLN A 23 1.99 11.46 19.07
N LEU A 24 0.78 11.97 19.31
CA LEU A 24 -0.32 11.93 18.34
C LEU A 24 0.05 12.62 17.04
N GLN A 25 0.63 13.83 17.11
CA GLN A 25 1.06 14.56 15.92
C GLN A 25 2.12 13.79 15.14
N SER A 26 3.06 13.16 15.85
CA SER A 26 4.08 12.30 15.24
C SER A 26 3.45 11.08 14.56
N LEU A 27 2.45 10.45 15.18
CA LEU A 27 1.72 9.32 14.61
C LEU A 27 0.97 9.73 13.33
N GLN A 28 0.22 10.84 13.36
CA GLN A 28 -0.49 11.37 12.20
C GLN A 28 0.46 11.66 11.03
N PHE A 29 1.64 12.19 11.32
CA PHE A 29 2.67 12.42 10.30
C PHE A 29 3.14 11.10 9.67
N VAL A 30 3.44 10.09 10.49
CA VAL A 30 3.87 8.77 10.01
C VAL A 30 2.76 8.10 9.19
N ASP A 31 1.50 8.18 9.62
CA ASP A 31 0.35 7.63 8.91
C ASP A 31 0.18 8.27 7.52
N ALA A 32 0.36 9.60 7.43
CA ALA A 32 0.31 10.32 6.16
C ALA A 32 1.42 9.85 5.20
N GLU A 33 2.65 9.65 5.71
CA GLU A 33 3.74 9.12 4.89
C GLU A 33 3.53 7.66 4.47
N LEU A 34 2.98 6.82 5.35
CA LEU A 34 2.61 5.46 5.00
C LEU A 34 1.55 5.43 3.89
N ALA A 35 0.52 6.27 3.97
CA ALA A 35 -0.47 6.41 2.92
C ALA A 35 0.16 6.86 1.59
N ARG A 36 1.12 7.80 1.64
CA ARG A 36 1.86 8.26 0.46
C ARG A 36 2.69 7.15 -0.18
N LEU A 37 3.34 6.31 0.63
CA LEU A 37 4.11 5.16 0.15
C LEU A 37 3.22 4.07 -0.45
N GLN A 38 2.05 3.82 0.14
CA GLN A 38 1.06 2.90 -0.42
C GLN A 38 0.56 3.36 -1.79
N ALA A 39 0.29 4.67 -1.95
CA ALA A 39 -0.09 5.23 -3.24
C ALA A 39 1.01 5.03 -4.30
N GLN A 40 2.28 5.31 -3.96
CA GLN A 40 3.42 5.05 -4.86
C GLN A 40 3.55 3.57 -5.21
N THR A 41 3.33 2.69 -4.25
CA THR A 41 3.36 1.24 -4.45
C THR A 41 2.29 0.80 -5.45
N ALA A 42 1.07 1.33 -5.34
CA ALA A 42 -0.02 1.02 -6.28
C ALA A 42 0.30 1.46 -7.73
N VAL A 43 0.93 2.62 -7.89
CA VAL A 43 1.41 3.10 -9.20
C VAL A 43 2.45 2.13 -9.77
N LEU A 44 3.44 1.73 -8.98
CA LEU A 44 4.48 0.80 -9.42
C LEU A 44 3.94 -0.59 -9.72
N GLN A 45 2.98 -1.09 -8.95
CA GLN A 45 2.28 -2.35 -9.23
C GLN A 45 1.57 -2.29 -10.58
N THR A 46 0.90 -1.19 -10.89
CA THR A 46 0.25 -0.98 -12.19
C THR A 46 1.26 -1.00 -13.32
N ALA A 47 2.38 -0.27 -13.18
CA ALA A 47 3.46 -0.26 -14.16
C ALA A 47 4.06 -1.67 -14.36
N ARG A 48 4.32 -2.41 -13.28
CA ARG A 48 4.81 -3.80 -13.34
C ARG A 48 3.86 -4.69 -14.13
N MET A 49 2.55 -4.57 -13.91
CA MET A 49 1.55 -5.34 -14.65
C MET A 49 1.55 -4.98 -16.14
N ALA A 50 1.66 -3.70 -16.47
CA ALA A 50 1.77 -3.25 -17.87
C ALA A 50 3.03 -3.82 -18.54
N TYR A 51 4.18 -3.74 -17.89
CA TYR A 51 5.44 -4.31 -18.41
C TYR A 51 5.39 -5.83 -18.52
N SER A 52 4.73 -6.52 -17.59
CA SER A 52 4.55 -7.98 -17.69
C SER A 52 3.71 -8.37 -18.90
N LYS A 53 2.62 -7.64 -19.19
CA LYS A 53 1.81 -7.85 -20.40
C LYS A 53 2.58 -7.54 -21.68
N ALA A 54 3.31 -6.43 -21.71
CA ALA A 54 4.14 -6.06 -22.84
C ALA A 54 5.23 -7.11 -23.12
N LEU A 55 5.86 -7.62 -22.06
CA LEU A 55 6.83 -8.71 -22.17
C LEU A 55 6.17 -9.97 -22.74
N GLN A 56 5.01 -10.40 -22.20
CA GLN A 56 4.29 -11.57 -22.74
C GLN A 56 3.96 -11.42 -24.22
N ALA A 57 3.59 -10.23 -24.68
CA ALA A 57 3.31 -9.95 -26.09
C ALA A 57 4.57 -9.93 -26.96
N ALA A 58 5.72 -9.55 -26.41
CA ALA A 58 7.00 -9.51 -27.10
C ALA A 58 7.72 -10.87 -27.11
N LEU A 59 7.37 -11.78 -26.20
CA LEU A 59 7.92 -13.12 -26.18
C LEU A 59 7.40 -13.91 -27.40
N PRO A 60 8.27 -14.66 -28.09
CA PRO A 60 7.82 -15.56 -29.14
C PRO A 60 6.85 -16.58 -28.55
N VAL A 61 5.77 -16.87 -29.27
CA VAL A 61 4.87 -17.98 -28.94
C VAL A 61 5.72 -19.25 -29.01
N LEU A 62 6.12 -19.79 -27.86
CA LEU A 62 6.63 -21.15 -27.80
C LEU A 62 5.56 -22.02 -28.46
N PRO A 63 5.90 -22.81 -29.49
CA PRO A 63 4.92 -23.66 -30.13
C PRO A 63 4.28 -24.53 -29.04
N ALA A 64 2.98 -24.37 -28.86
CA ALA A 64 2.16 -25.27 -28.06
C ALA A 64 2.16 -26.62 -28.79
N GLY A 65 3.19 -27.41 -28.58
CA GLY A 65 3.48 -28.55 -29.44
C GLY A 65 4.66 -29.36 -28.93
N ASP A 66 4.58 -29.82 -27.69
CA ASP A 66 5.04 -31.17 -27.36
C ASP A 66 4.45 -31.57 -26.01
N THR A 67 3.14 -31.81 -25.99
CA THR A 67 2.61 -32.85 -25.11
C THR A 67 3.21 -34.16 -25.61
N MET A 68 4.43 -34.48 -25.17
CA MET A 68 5.04 -35.79 -25.41
C MET A 68 4.11 -36.84 -24.77
N LYS A 69 3.25 -37.41 -25.61
CA LYS A 69 2.57 -38.66 -25.30
C LYS A 69 3.65 -39.73 -25.39
N PHE A 70 4.18 -40.11 -24.24
CA PHE A 70 4.96 -41.33 -24.11
C PHE A 70 3.99 -42.50 -24.36
N ASN A 71 4.20 -43.21 -25.46
CA ASN A 71 3.61 -44.52 -25.71
C ASN A 71 4.26 -45.56 -24.80
#